data_AF-A0A0D2Q6J0-F1
#
_entry.id   AF-A0A0D2Q6J0-F1
#
_cell.length_a   1.000
_cell.length_b   1.000
_cell.length_c   1.000
_cell.angle_alpha   90.00
_cell.angle_beta   90.00
_cell.angle_gamma   90.00
#
_symmetry.space_group_name_H-M   'P 1'
#
loop_
_entity.id
_entity.type
_entity.pdbx_description
1 polymer ?
#
loop_
_entity_poly.entity_id
_entity_poly.type
_entity_poly.pdbx_seq_one_letter_code
_entity_poly.pdbx_strand_id
1 'polypeptide(L)'
;GYDKLVQFCRVSAADYDVSLAWMDTICIDKQSTSELDESIRSMYRWYAGSSICIIFLANTTSLVDLPHDRWFTRGWTLQELLAPPRFKFYAKSWTTLTPIDILNDKPSRSMWNVNPSHIHNILAEVTGISFTEMQHFIPGAQSGDFSRRMTWAAKRTTTRGEDRAYSLMGIFSVTFPIAYGEGVERAFFRLIEQILHSHRNVLDILNWAG
;
A
#
# COMPACT_ATOMS: atom_id res chain seq x y z
N GLY A 1 8.37 -19.59 -3.45
CA GLY A 1 8.96 -18.50 -2.64
C GLY A 1 10.25 -18.03 -3.26
N TYR A 2 11.23 -18.93 -3.42
CA TYR A 2 12.51 -18.63 -4.07
C TYR A 2 12.38 -18.07 -5.49
N ASP A 3 11.60 -18.72 -6.36
CA ASP A 3 11.41 -18.22 -7.75
C ASP A 3 10.84 -16.80 -7.80
N LYS A 4 9.95 -16.47 -6.84
CA LYS A 4 9.39 -15.13 -6.72
C LYS A 4 10.48 -14.10 -6.44
N LEU A 5 11.42 -14.42 -5.55
CA LEU A 5 12.56 -13.56 -5.22
C LEU A 5 13.51 -13.42 -6.41
N VAL A 6 13.86 -14.52 -7.06
CA VAL A 6 14.75 -14.50 -8.23
C VAL A 6 14.17 -13.64 -9.34
N GLN A 7 12.88 -13.82 -9.66
CA GLN A 7 12.22 -13.03 -10.69
C GLN A 7 12.06 -11.56 -10.28
N PHE A 8 11.73 -11.28 -9.02
CA PHE A 8 11.70 -9.92 -8.48
C PHE A 8 13.05 -9.22 -8.70
N CYS A 9 14.15 -9.81 -8.25
CA CYS A 9 15.49 -9.25 -8.45
C CYS A 9 15.83 -9.10 -9.93
N ARG A 10 15.45 -10.08 -10.79
CA ARG A 10 15.71 -10.02 -12.23
C ARG A 10 15.00 -8.84 -12.88
N VAL A 11 13.70 -8.65 -12.66
CA VAL A 11 12.94 -7.54 -13.28
C VAL A 11 13.35 -6.20 -12.69
N SER A 12 13.64 -6.15 -11.40
CA SER A 12 14.19 -4.97 -10.73
C SER A 12 15.50 -4.52 -11.38
N ALA A 13 16.45 -5.42 -11.61
CA ALA A 13 17.71 -5.06 -12.26
C ALA A 13 17.53 -4.75 -13.77
N ALA A 14 16.83 -5.61 -14.51
CA ALA A 14 16.75 -5.52 -15.96
C ALA A 14 15.86 -4.36 -16.46
N ASP A 15 14.72 -4.14 -15.80
CA ASP A 15 13.70 -3.20 -16.30
C ASP A 15 13.83 -1.82 -15.63
N TYR A 16 14.52 -1.73 -14.48
CA TYR A 16 14.56 -0.52 -13.65
C TYR A 16 15.95 -0.09 -13.18
N ASP A 17 17.01 -0.82 -13.51
CA ASP A 17 18.39 -0.52 -13.11
C ASP A 17 18.55 -0.33 -11.59
N VAL A 18 17.86 -1.15 -10.79
CA VAL A 18 17.99 -1.14 -9.33
C VAL A 18 18.82 -2.34 -8.85
N SER A 19 19.80 -2.05 -7.99
CA SER A 19 20.73 -3.05 -7.42
C SER A 19 20.33 -3.56 -6.05
N LEU A 20 19.39 -2.90 -5.38
CA LEU A 20 18.89 -3.26 -4.06
C LEU A 20 17.40 -3.61 -4.13
N ALA A 21 17.05 -4.67 -3.42
CA ALA A 21 15.72 -5.25 -3.38
C ALA A 21 15.29 -5.40 -1.91
N TRP A 22 14.07 -4.96 -1.59
CA TRP A 22 13.48 -5.15 -0.27
C TRP A 22 12.18 -5.94 -0.40
N MET A 23 12.04 -6.99 0.41
CA MET A 23 10.82 -7.78 0.53
C MET A 23 10.61 -8.14 2.00
N ASP A 24 9.44 -7.82 2.55
CA ASP A 24 9.05 -8.08 3.95
C ASP A 24 9.30 -9.52 4.44
N THR A 25 9.19 -10.49 3.53
CA THR A 25 9.38 -11.91 3.80
C THR A 25 10.84 -12.34 3.95
N ILE A 26 11.79 -11.53 3.46
CA ILE A 26 13.22 -11.84 3.45
C ILE A 26 14.01 -10.83 4.29
N CYS A 27 13.62 -9.56 4.26
CA CYS A 27 14.36 -8.44 4.84
C CYS A 27 13.89 -8.02 6.24
N ILE A 28 12.94 -8.75 6.83
CA ILE A 28 12.51 -8.54 8.21
C ILE A 28 12.75 -9.83 8.98
N ASP A 29 13.63 -9.80 9.98
CA ASP A 29 13.70 -10.86 10.97
C ASP A 29 12.47 -10.81 11.87
N LYS A 30 11.53 -11.73 11.61
CA LYS A 30 10.30 -11.87 12.39
C LYS A 30 10.51 -12.56 13.74
N GLN A 31 11.72 -13.05 14.02
CA GLN A 31 12.09 -13.64 15.30
C GLN A 31 12.60 -12.59 16.29
N SER A 32 13.20 -11.52 15.78
CA SER A 32 13.61 -10.34 16.55
C SER A 32 12.42 -9.41 16.76
N THR A 33 11.91 -9.34 17.99
CA THR A 33 10.75 -8.47 18.32
C THR A 33 11.07 -6.99 18.15
N SER A 34 12.30 -6.58 18.46
CA SER A 34 12.75 -5.19 18.26
C SER A 34 12.86 -4.82 16.79
N GLU A 35 13.41 -5.71 15.97
CA GLU A 35 13.51 -5.47 14.52
C GLU A 35 12.12 -5.50 13.87
N LEU A 36 11.25 -6.42 14.28
CA LEU A 36 9.88 -6.48 13.78
C LEU A 36 9.10 -5.20 14.08
N ASP A 37 9.20 -4.67 15.31
CA ASP A 37 8.59 -3.39 15.69
C ASP A 37 9.13 -2.24 14.83
N GLU A 38 10.45 -2.12 14.72
CA GLU A 38 11.08 -1.07 13.91
C GLU A 38 10.68 -1.17 12.44
N SER A 39 10.66 -2.39 11.90
CA SER A 39 10.33 -2.66 10.51
C SER A 39 8.90 -2.27 10.20
N ILE A 40 7.93 -2.70 11.01
CA ILE A 40 6.52 -2.37 10.81
C ILE A 40 6.31 -0.86 10.84
N ARG A 41 6.93 -0.15 11.79
CA ARG A 41 6.84 1.32 11.88
C ARG A 41 7.55 2.03 10.71
N SER A 42 8.47 1.36 10.03
CA SER A 42 9.27 1.91 8.92
C SER A 42 8.75 1.54 7.54
N MET A 43 7.89 0.52 7.40
CA MET A 43 7.43 -0.02 6.11
C MET A 43 6.92 1.04 5.15
N TYR A 44 6.05 1.95 5.61
CA TYR A 44 5.56 3.03 4.76
C TYR A 44 6.69 3.89 4.21
N ARG A 45 7.66 4.21 5.08
CA ARG A 45 8.80 5.05 4.75
C ARG A 45 9.72 4.37 3.74
N TRP A 46 9.87 3.06 3.82
CA TRP A 46 10.60 2.26 2.81
C TRP A 46 9.90 2.26 1.45
N TYR A 47 8.58 2.09 1.41
CA TYR A 47 7.84 2.23 0.15
C TYR A 47 7.95 3.65 -0.41
N ALA A 48 7.74 4.68 0.41
CA ALA A 48 7.84 6.08 0.01
C ALA A 48 9.24 6.48 -0.48
N GLY A 49 10.29 5.89 0.09
CA GLY A 49 11.68 6.11 -0.31
C GLY A 49 12.18 5.20 -1.45
N SER A 50 11.35 4.26 -1.94
CA SER A 50 11.75 3.34 -3.00
C SER A 50 11.77 4.02 -4.38
N SER A 51 12.67 3.56 -5.26
CA SER A 51 12.69 4.02 -6.66
C SER A 51 11.50 3.49 -7.46
N ILE A 52 11.04 2.28 -7.14
CA ILE A 52 9.92 1.58 -7.78
C ILE A 52 9.37 0.54 -6.80
N CYS A 53 8.05 0.39 -6.77
CA CYS A 53 7.39 -0.75 -6.16
C CYS A 53 6.93 -1.74 -7.25
N ILE A 54 7.49 -2.95 -7.26
CA ILE A 54 7.05 -4.01 -8.18
C ILE A 54 5.91 -4.78 -7.52
N ILE A 55 4.72 -4.66 -8.10
CA ILE A 55 3.52 -5.31 -7.59
C ILE A 55 3.27 -6.59 -8.38
N PHE A 56 3.56 -7.72 -7.76
CA PHE A 56 3.32 -9.05 -8.34
C PHE A 56 1.93 -9.57 -7.97
N LEU A 57 1.10 -9.80 -8.99
CA LEU A 57 -0.27 -10.30 -8.87
C LEU A 57 -0.32 -11.80 -9.16
N ALA A 58 -0.46 -12.60 -8.10
CA ALA A 58 -0.31 -14.05 -8.18
C ALA A 58 -1.49 -14.77 -8.84
N ASN A 59 -2.65 -14.11 -8.94
CA ASN A 59 -3.89 -14.64 -9.49
C ASN A 59 -4.32 -13.94 -10.79
N THR A 60 -3.61 -12.90 -11.24
CA THR A 60 -3.91 -12.17 -12.47
C THR A 60 -3.12 -12.67 -13.66
N THR A 61 -3.79 -12.88 -14.80
CA THR A 61 -3.14 -13.15 -16.10
C THR A 61 -3.31 -12.02 -17.10
N SER A 62 -4.39 -11.26 -16.99
CA SER A 62 -4.69 -10.09 -17.82
C SER A 62 -5.40 -9.01 -17.01
N LEU A 63 -5.63 -7.82 -17.59
CA LEU A 63 -6.37 -6.74 -16.92
C LEU A 63 -7.80 -7.13 -16.52
N VAL A 64 -8.40 -8.12 -17.18
CA VAL A 64 -9.74 -8.63 -16.85
C VAL A 64 -9.76 -9.30 -15.48
N ASP A 65 -8.68 -10.00 -15.12
CA ASP A 65 -8.58 -10.72 -13.84
C ASP A 65 -8.09 -9.83 -12.70
N LEU A 66 -7.59 -8.62 -13.01
CA LEU A 66 -6.97 -7.71 -12.05
C LEU A 66 -7.86 -7.46 -10.82
N PRO A 67 -9.17 -7.14 -10.95
CA PRO A 67 -10.01 -6.85 -9.78
C PRO A 67 -10.14 -8.00 -8.79
N HIS A 68 -9.93 -9.24 -9.25
CA HIS A 68 -10.11 -10.45 -8.46
C HIS A 68 -8.83 -10.90 -7.74
N ASP A 69 -7.70 -10.22 -7.95
CA ASP A 69 -6.46 -10.59 -7.29
C ASP A 69 -6.54 -10.33 -5.78
N ARG A 70 -6.03 -11.28 -5.00
CA ARG A 70 -5.98 -11.19 -3.55
C ARG A 70 -5.20 -9.95 -3.07
N TRP A 71 -4.29 -9.40 -3.88
CA TRP A 71 -3.57 -8.18 -3.55
C TRP A 71 -4.51 -7.03 -3.14
N PHE A 72 -5.68 -6.87 -3.77
CA PHE A 72 -6.63 -5.79 -3.45
C PHE A 72 -7.34 -5.97 -2.10
N THR A 73 -7.32 -7.18 -1.52
CA THR A 73 -7.99 -7.49 -0.26
C THR A 73 -7.03 -7.60 0.93
N ARG A 74 -5.72 -7.39 0.73
CA ARG A 74 -4.72 -7.43 1.80
C ARG A 74 -4.55 -6.04 2.43
N GLY A 75 -4.44 -5.96 3.76
CA GLY A 75 -4.31 -4.67 4.47
C GLY A 75 -3.08 -3.86 4.07
N TRP A 76 -1.91 -4.51 4.09
CA TRP A 76 -0.61 -3.87 3.85
C TRP A 76 -0.42 -3.32 2.42
N THR A 77 -1.15 -3.83 1.43
CA THR A 77 -0.99 -3.43 0.02
C THR A 77 -1.53 -2.04 -0.28
N LEU A 78 -2.31 -1.45 0.63
CA LEU A 78 -2.69 -0.04 0.53
C LEU A 78 -1.45 0.88 0.56
N GLN A 79 -0.44 0.53 1.34
CA GLN A 79 0.82 1.28 1.36
C GLN A 79 1.61 1.08 0.06
N GLU A 80 1.64 -0.15 -0.48
CA GLU A 80 2.27 -0.46 -1.78
C GLU A 80 1.66 0.37 -2.92
N LEU A 81 0.35 0.64 -2.88
CA LEU A 81 -0.33 1.47 -3.89
C LEU A 81 -0.03 2.97 -3.75
N LEU A 82 -0.07 3.47 -2.52
CA LEU A 82 -0.14 4.91 -2.25
C LEU A 82 1.22 5.53 -1.96
N ALA A 83 2.07 4.84 -1.19
CA ALA A 83 3.34 5.38 -0.69
C ALA A 83 4.42 5.58 -1.77
N PRO A 84 4.72 4.60 -2.65
CA PRO A 84 5.85 4.72 -3.54
C PRO A 84 5.59 5.76 -4.64
N PRO A 85 6.63 6.46 -5.13
CA PRO A 85 6.50 7.44 -6.21
C PRO A 85 6.15 6.80 -7.55
N ARG A 86 6.51 5.53 -7.73
CA ARG A 86 6.22 4.71 -8.91
C ARG A 86 5.87 3.30 -8.49
N PHE A 87 4.99 2.65 -9.22
CA PHE A 87 4.83 1.19 -9.15
C PHE A 87 4.61 0.61 -10.55
N LYS A 88 4.81 -0.69 -10.68
CA LYS A 88 4.50 -1.44 -11.90
C LYS A 88 3.87 -2.78 -11.56
N PHE A 89 2.80 -3.13 -12.28
CA PHE A 89 2.15 -4.41 -12.13
C PHE A 89 2.76 -5.50 -13.01
N TYR A 90 3.04 -6.63 -12.38
CA TYR A 90 3.45 -7.87 -13.03
C TYR A 90 2.40 -8.95 -12.78
N ALA A 91 1.97 -9.59 -13.87
CA ALA A 91 1.08 -10.75 -13.84
C ALA A 91 1.78 -11.97 -13.23
N LYS A 92 1.01 -13.05 -13.02
CA LYS A 92 1.50 -14.33 -12.51
C LYS A 92 2.71 -14.89 -13.28
N SER A 93 2.79 -14.62 -14.58
CA SER A 93 3.88 -15.02 -15.49
C SER A 93 5.12 -14.10 -15.45
N TRP A 94 5.17 -13.11 -14.56
CA TRP A 94 6.22 -12.07 -14.55
C TRP A 94 6.29 -11.25 -15.83
N THR A 95 5.15 -11.07 -16.49
CA THR A 95 4.96 -10.16 -17.62
C THR A 95 4.20 -8.91 -17.14
N THR A 96 4.50 -7.75 -17.73
CA THR A 96 3.82 -6.50 -17.36
C THR A 96 2.36 -6.52 -17.82
N LEU A 97 1.45 -5.95 -17.02
CA LEU A 97 0.02 -5.84 -17.37
C LEU A 97 -0.29 -4.64 -18.27
N THR A 98 0.63 -3.69 -18.33
CA THR A 98 0.62 -2.53 -19.23
C THR A 98 1.87 -2.58 -20.12
N PRO A 99 1.89 -1.85 -21.25
CA PRO A 99 3.04 -1.81 -22.16
C PRO A 99 4.39 -1.60 -21.45
N ILE A 100 5.43 -2.25 -21.97
CA ILE A 100 6.77 -2.30 -21.33
C ILE A 100 7.50 -0.94 -21.38
N ASP A 101 7.20 -0.12 -22.37
CA ASP A 101 7.68 1.25 -22.50
C ASP A 101 7.09 2.20 -21.44
N ILE A 102 5.96 1.83 -20.83
CA ILE A 102 5.37 2.53 -19.69
C ILE A 102 5.97 1.97 -18.41
N LEU A 103 7.09 2.53 -17.94
CA LEU A 103 7.76 2.01 -16.73
C LEU A 103 7.04 2.30 -15.41
N ASN A 104 5.95 3.09 -15.42
CA ASN A 104 5.23 3.49 -14.22
C ASN A 104 3.71 3.44 -14.44
N ASP A 105 3.04 2.58 -13.68
CA ASP A 105 1.58 2.46 -13.65
C ASP A 105 0.94 3.39 -12.61
N LYS A 106 1.75 4.10 -11.79
CA LYS A 106 1.24 5.12 -10.88
C LYS A 106 1.02 6.43 -11.64
N PRO A 107 -0.13 7.10 -11.48
CA PRO A 107 -0.33 8.45 -11.99
C PRO A 107 0.80 9.41 -11.54
N SER A 108 1.52 10.01 -12.47
CA SER A 108 2.64 10.90 -12.15
C SER A 108 2.13 12.26 -11.67
N ARG A 109 2.61 12.73 -10.52
CA ARG A 109 2.28 14.05 -9.98
C ARG A 109 2.76 15.22 -10.86
N SER A 110 3.79 15.01 -11.68
CA SER A 110 4.34 16.05 -12.57
C SER A 110 3.54 16.26 -13.85
N MET A 111 2.64 15.33 -14.21
CA MET A 111 1.85 15.45 -15.44
C MET A 111 0.47 16.01 -15.14
N TRP A 112 0.18 17.18 -15.71
CA TRP A 112 -1.13 17.82 -15.65
C TRP A 112 -1.97 17.40 -16.86
N ASN A 113 -3.29 17.28 -16.69
CA ASN A 113 -4.26 16.95 -17.76
C ASN A 113 -4.05 15.59 -18.45
N VAL A 114 -3.56 14.58 -17.74
CA VAL A 114 -3.49 13.20 -18.26
C VAL A 114 -4.81 12.49 -18.04
N ASN A 115 -5.34 11.88 -19.09
CA ASN A 115 -6.53 11.05 -18.99
C ASN A 115 -6.20 9.70 -18.32
N PRO A 116 -7.05 9.21 -17.39
CA PRO A 116 -6.89 7.87 -16.83
C PRO A 116 -6.87 6.80 -17.92
N SER A 117 -5.82 5.97 -17.94
CA SER A 117 -5.76 4.77 -18.77
C SER A 117 -6.69 3.68 -18.22
N HIS A 118 -6.86 2.60 -18.98
CA HIS A 118 -7.74 1.50 -18.61
C HIS A 118 -7.40 0.91 -17.23
N ILE A 119 -6.11 0.73 -16.92
CA ILE A 119 -5.70 0.21 -15.61
C ILE A 119 -6.09 1.16 -14.46
N HIS A 120 -6.01 2.49 -14.66
CA HIS A 120 -6.39 3.44 -13.63
C HIS A 120 -7.90 3.40 -13.33
N ASN A 121 -8.73 3.17 -14.34
CA ASN A 121 -10.18 3.02 -14.15
C ASN A 121 -10.49 1.77 -13.33
N ILE A 122 -9.83 0.65 -13.65
CA ILE A 122 -9.98 -0.60 -12.88
C ILE A 122 -9.52 -0.40 -11.44
N LEU A 123 -8.36 0.24 -11.23
CA LEU A 123 -7.85 0.54 -9.88
C LEU A 123 -8.85 1.37 -9.09
N ALA A 124 -9.43 2.41 -9.70
CA ALA A 124 -10.42 3.26 -9.04
C ALA A 124 -11.67 2.49 -8.65
N GLU A 125 -12.15 1.59 -9.50
CA GLU A 125 -13.30 0.72 -9.23
C GLU A 125 -13.03 -0.24 -8.07
N VAL A 126 -11.93 -1.00 -8.11
CA VAL A 126 -11.65 -2.07 -7.14
C VAL A 126 -11.21 -1.51 -5.78
N THR A 127 -10.45 -0.42 -5.76
CA THR A 127 -9.90 0.16 -4.51
C THR A 127 -10.80 1.23 -3.90
N GLY A 128 -11.68 1.83 -4.70
CA GLY A 128 -12.40 3.04 -4.36
C GLY A 128 -11.55 4.31 -4.34
N ILE A 129 -10.29 4.26 -4.78
CA ILE A 129 -9.34 5.39 -4.79
C ILE A 129 -9.28 5.97 -6.20
N SER A 130 -9.75 7.20 -6.38
CA SER A 130 -9.75 7.85 -7.69
C SER A 130 -8.33 8.07 -8.23
N PHE A 131 -8.24 8.29 -9.55
CA PHE A 131 -7.00 8.67 -10.22
C PHE A 131 -6.30 9.84 -9.53
N THR A 132 -7.06 10.91 -9.21
CA THR A 132 -6.54 12.10 -8.56
C THR A 132 -6.05 11.82 -7.13
N GLU A 133 -6.78 11.02 -6.36
CA GLU A 133 -6.37 10.58 -5.01
C GLU A 133 -5.08 9.77 -5.07
N MET A 134 -4.90 8.87 -6.05
CA MET A 134 -3.65 8.11 -6.23
C MET A 134 -2.48 8.98 -6.68
N GLN A 135 -2.74 9.98 -7.53
CA GLN A 135 -1.74 10.90 -8.09
C GLN A 135 -1.19 11.89 -7.05
N HIS A 136 -2.07 12.39 -6.17
CA HIS A 136 -1.77 13.47 -5.24
C HIS A 136 -1.86 13.04 -3.77
N PHE A 137 -1.75 11.73 -3.50
CA PHE A 137 -1.81 11.23 -2.14
C PHE A 137 -0.73 11.87 -1.26
N ILE A 138 -1.14 12.40 -0.11
CA ILE A 138 -0.26 12.88 0.96
C ILE A 138 -0.68 12.17 2.25
N PRO A 139 0.25 11.50 2.96
CA PRO A 139 -0.08 10.81 4.21
C PRO A 139 -0.51 11.81 5.30
N GLY A 140 -1.41 11.40 6.19
CA GLY A 140 -2.00 12.27 7.21
C GLY A 140 -3.52 12.14 7.29
N ALA A 141 -4.16 12.93 8.14
CA ALA A 141 -5.60 13.18 8.07
C ALA A 141 -5.81 14.68 7.85
N GLN A 142 -6.51 15.03 6.77
CA GLN A 142 -6.99 16.39 6.53
C GLN A 142 -8.49 16.45 6.82
N SER A 143 -9.02 17.66 6.95
CA SER A 143 -10.45 17.86 7.19
C SER A 143 -11.27 17.22 6.07
N GLY A 144 -12.07 16.21 6.40
CA GLY A 144 -13.01 15.55 5.49
C GLY A 144 -12.45 14.38 4.67
N ASP A 145 -11.21 13.94 4.92
CA ASP A 145 -10.64 12.78 4.21
C ASP A 145 -10.39 11.54 5.08
N PHE A 146 -10.64 11.61 6.40
CA PHE A 146 -10.42 10.48 7.30
C PHE A 146 -11.38 9.32 6.97
N SER A 147 -12.67 9.61 6.95
CA SER A 147 -13.72 8.64 6.62
C SER A 147 -13.47 8.01 5.25
N ARG A 148 -13.04 8.83 4.28
CA ARG A 148 -12.64 8.39 2.94
C ARG A 148 -11.48 7.40 2.99
N ARG A 149 -10.38 7.72 3.67
CA ARG A 149 -9.22 6.81 3.83
C ARG A 149 -9.59 5.51 4.56
N MET A 150 -10.47 5.60 5.55
CA MET A 150 -11.01 4.42 6.25
C MET A 150 -11.83 3.52 5.33
N THR A 151 -12.59 4.07 4.39
CA THR A 151 -13.33 3.25 3.42
C THR A 151 -12.41 2.44 2.51
N TRP A 152 -11.24 2.98 2.16
CA TRP A 152 -10.22 2.22 1.43
C TRP A 152 -9.76 1.00 2.23
N ALA A 153 -9.57 1.15 3.54
CA ALA A 153 -9.13 0.06 4.41
C ALA A 153 -10.23 -0.95 4.76
N ALA A 154 -11.51 -0.54 4.74
CA ALA A 154 -12.63 -1.30 5.30
C ALA A 154 -12.82 -2.71 4.71
N LYS A 155 -12.58 -2.88 3.41
CA LYS A 155 -12.72 -4.17 2.71
C LYS A 155 -11.43 -5.02 2.73
N ARG A 156 -10.36 -4.53 3.35
CA ARG A 156 -9.07 -5.21 3.41
C ARG A 156 -8.95 -6.05 4.68
N THR A 157 -8.24 -7.15 4.57
CA THR A 157 -8.05 -8.17 5.59
C THR A 157 -6.57 -8.37 5.89
N THR A 158 -6.26 -8.76 7.12
CA THR A 158 -4.90 -9.00 7.59
C THR A 158 -4.81 -10.37 8.24
N THR A 159 -3.60 -10.96 8.24
CA THR A 159 -3.37 -12.26 8.87
C THR A 159 -3.35 -12.14 10.39
N ARG A 160 -2.66 -11.13 10.93
CA ARG A 160 -2.78 -10.74 12.34
C ARG A 160 -3.83 -9.66 12.46
N GLY A 161 -4.73 -9.78 13.43
CA GLY A 161 -5.85 -8.86 13.54
C GLY A 161 -5.41 -7.42 13.84
N GLU A 162 -4.34 -7.25 14.62
CA GLU A 162 -3.76 -5.97 15.00
C GLU A 162 -3.17 -5.21 13.80
N ASP A 163 -2.75 -5.92 12.74
CA ASP A 163 -2.26 -5.30 11.51
C ASP A 163 -3.33 -4.46 10.80
N ARG A 164 -4.63 -4.65 11.12
CA ARG A 164 -5.70 -3.74 10.65
C ARG A 164 -5.43 -2.30 11.08
N ALA A 165 -4.84 -2.12 12.26
CA ALA A 165 -4.42 -0.82 12.76
C ALA A 165 -3.02 -0.46 12.25
N TYR A 166 -2.06 -1.38 12.37
CA TYR A 166 -0.66 -1.08 12.07
C TYR A 166 -0.42 -0.75 10.60
N SER A 167 -1.13 -1.39 9.67
CA SER A 167 -1.05 -1.11 8.23
C SER A 167 -1.56 0.29 7.83
N LEU A 168 -2.21 1.02 8.75
CA LEU A 168 -2.73 2.36 8.49
C LEU A 168 -1.85 3.48 9.04
N MET A 169 -0.82 3.16 9.84
CA MET A 169 0.11 4.14 10.40
C MET A 169 0.66 5.09 9.34
N GLY A 170 1.18 4.53 8.25
CA GLY A 170 1.73 5.30 7.14
C GLY A 170 0.70 6.12 6.38
N ILE A 171 -0.52 5.59 6.22
CA ILE A 171 -1.61 6.29 5.50
C ILE A 171 -2.04 7.54 6.25
N PHE A 172 -2.07 7.48 7.58
CA PHE A 172 -2.43 8.60 8.44
C PHE A 172 -1.22 9.35 9.00
N SER A 173 0.01 9.07 8.53
CA SER A 173 1.23 9.73 9.02
C SER A 173 1.36 9.73 10.56
N VAL A 174 1.01 8.62 11.21
CA VAL A 174 1.16 8.41 12.66
C VAL A 174 2.09 7.24 12.93
N THR A 175 2.67 7.17 14.12
CA THR A 175 3.51 6.05 14.55
C THR A 175 3.24 5.73 16.01
N PHE A 176 3.16 4.44 16.34
CA PHE A 176 3.06 3.96 17.72
C PHE A 176 3.67 2.56 17.85
N PRO A 177 4.11 2.15 19.06
CA PRO A 177 4.73 0.84 19.27
C PRO A 177 3.80 -0.33 18.90
N ILE A 178 4.36 -1.36 18.30
CA ILE A 178 3.67 -2.61 18.00
C ILE A 178 3.54 -3.45 19.26
N ALA A 179 2.35 -4.02 19.49
CA ALA A 179 2.08 -4.87 20.65
C ALA A 179 1.19 -6.05 20.22
N TYR A 180 1.77 -7.00 19.47
CA TYR A 180 1.06 -8.23 19.11
C TYR A 180 0.58 -8.98 20.35
N GLY A 181 -0.69 -9.38 20.36
CA GLY A 181 -1.39 -9.93 21.52
C GLY A 181 -2.24 -8.91 22.28
N GLU A 182 -2.19 -7.61 21.93
CA GLU A 182 -3.06 -6.59 22.54
C GLU A 182 -4.52 -6.70 22.08
N GLY A 183 -4.78 -7.43 21.00
CA GLY A 183 -6.10 -7.58 20.41
C GLY A 183 -6.46 -6.45 19.44
N VAL A 184 -7.36 -6.76 18.51
CA VAL A 184 -7.71 -5.87 17.38
C VAL A 184 -8.29 -4.55 17.86
N GLU A 185 -9.19 -4.59 18.84
CA GLU A 185 -9.87 -3.42 19.38
C GLU A 185 -8.89 -2.45 20.03
N ARG A 186 -7.92 -2.98 20.79
CA ARG A 186 -6.90 -2.16 21.46
C ARG A 186 -5.93 -1.54 20.47
N ALA A 187 -5.43 -2.33 19.51
CA ALA A 187 -4.56 -1.83 18.44
C ALA A 187 -5.25 -0.71 17.64
N PHE A 188 -6.53 -0.91 17.31
CA PHE A 188 -7.33 0.07 16.57
C PHE A 188 -7.63 1.31 17.41
N PHE A 189 -7.95 1.16 18.70
CA PHE A 189 -8.10 2.28 19.62
C PHE A 189 -6.85 3.16 19.64
N ARG A 190 -5.67 2.56 19.74
CA ARG A 190 -4.38 3.28 19.73
C ARG A 190 -4.15 4.01 18.41
N LEU A 191 -4.51 3.41 17.27
CA LEU A 191 -4.45 4.12 15.98
C LEU A 191 -5.31 5.40 16.02
N ILE A 192 -6.56 5.28 16.45
CA ILE A 192 -7.50 6.40 16.51
C ILE A 192 -7.00 7.49 17.48
N GLU A 193 -6.56 7.08 18.67
CA GLU A 193 -5.96 7.97 19.67
C GLU A 193 -4.78 8.76 19.07
N GLN A 194 -3.85 8.09 18.39
CA GLN A 194 -2.69 8.75 17.78
C GLN A 194 -3.08 9.71 16.65
N ILE A 195 -4.10 9.36 15.86
CA ILE A 195 -4.62 10.23 14.79
C ILE A 195 -5.21 11.51 15.40
N LEU A 196 -6.03 11.39 16.43
CA LEU A 196 -6.65 12.52 17.13
C LEU A 196 -5.62 13.43 17.81
N HIS A 197 -4.52 12.87 18.31
CA HIS A 197 -3.42 13.65 18.86
C HIS A 197 -2.58 14.37 17.79
N SER A 198 -2.41 13.76 16.61
CA SER A 198 -1.49 14.25 15.59
C SER A 198 -2.14 15.23 14.60
N HIS A 199 -3.45 15.12 14.38
CA HIS A 199 -4.16 15.86 13.34
C HIS A 199 -5.33 16.67 13.93
N ARG A 200 -5.54 17.89 13.39
CA ARG A 200 -6.65 18.76 13.79
C ARG A 200 -7.87 18.52 12.89
N ASN A 201 -9.07 18.81 13.40
CA ASN A 201 -10.32 18.82 12.63
C ASN A 201 -10.69 17.48 11.94
N VAL A 202 -10.35 16.35 12.57
CA VAL A 202 -10.73 15.01 12.10
C VAL A 202 -12.15 14.66 12.56
N LEU A 203 -13.10 15.60 12.48
CA LEU A 203 -14.46 15.41 13.03
C LEU A 203 -15.27 14.37 12.24
N ASP A 204 -14.90 14.12 10.98
CA ASP A 204 -15.47 13.04 10.16
C ASP A 204 -15.05 11.64 10.63
N ILE A 205 -14.21 11.54 11.67
CA ILE A 205 -14.03 10.30 12.44
C ILE A 205 -15.32 9.80 13.08
N LEU A 206 -16.35 10.63 13.19
CA LEU A 206 -17.67 10.21 13.67
C LEU A 206 -18.64 9.92 12.52
N ASN A 207 -18.26 10.20 11.27
CA ASN A 207 -19.04 9.88 10.07
C ASN A 207 -18.86 8.41 9.67
N TRP A 208 -19.05 7.50 10.61
CA TRP A 208 -19.10 6.07 10.32
C TRP A 208 -20.49 5.76 9.76
N ALA A 209 -20.60 5.81 8.43
CA ALA A 209 -21.62 5.04 7.74
C ALA A 209 -21.11 3.59 7.66
N GLY A 210 -21.54 2.77 8.61
CA GLY A 210 -21.34 1.33 8.66
C GLY A 210 -22.62 0.69 9.17
#